data_AF-A0A973TH95-F1
#
_entry.id   AF-A0A973TH95-F1
#
_cell.length_a   1.000
_cell.length_b   1.000
_cell.length_c   1.000
_cell.angle_alpha   90.00
_cell.angle_beta   90.00
_cell.angle_gamma   90.00
#
_symmetry.space_group_name_H-M   'P 1'
#
loop_
_entity.id
_entity.type
_entity.pdbx_description
1 polymer ?
#
loop_
_entity_poly.entity_id
_entity_poly.type
_entity_poly.pdbx_seq_one_letter_code
_entity_poly.pdbx_strand_id
1 'polypeptide(L)'
;MARDTPRTDPAPAEPEPTPDRGGHVRVRGAREHNLKDVDVDIPRDALVVFSGVSGSGKSSLAFGTLYAEAQRRYLESVSPYARRLIDQAGVPDVDSIEGLPPAVALQQQRGTPSARSSVGSVTTISSLLRMLYSRAGSYPPRQPMLYAEDFSPNTPQGACPRCHGLGQIVDVTERAMVPDDSLSIRERAIASWPPAWHGQNLRDILVTLGYDVDRPWRELPKKDRDWILYTDETPTVPVYPGFTPKETRAALRAKTEPAYMGTFTSARNYVLHTFATTQSALMKKRVSRFVTGAPCPVCHGKRLKPEALSVTFAGLDIGEMAQRPLSELREVLAPAAHGEWQGDAGGATLDRAQSRAATARRVQQGGASHAAAPDVRRTPN
;
A
#
# COMPACT_ATOMS: atom_id res chain seq x y z
N MET A 1 35.60 3.16 -55.28
CA MET A 1 35.47 1.73 -54.97
C MET A 1 36.38 1.41 -53.79
N ALA A 2 35.88 1.59 -52.57
CA ALA A 2 36.56 1.17 -51.35
C ALA A 2 35.77 -0.01 -50.80
N ARG A 3 36.41 -1.17 -50.63
CA ARG A 3 35.77 -2.40 -50.14
C ARG A 3 35.67 -2.31 -48.62
N ASP A 4 34.43 -2.36 -48.14
CA ASP A 4 34.08 -2.48 -46.73
C ASP A 4 34.47 -3.88 -46.25
N THR A 5 35.26 -3.97 -45.19
CA THR A 5 35.70 -5.25 -44.62
C THR A 5 34.91 -5.46 -43.33
N PRO A 6 34.20 -6.59 -43.13
CA PRO A 6 33.42 -6.77 -41.91
C PRO A 6 34.35 -6.90 -40.70
N ARG A 7 34.15 -6.06 -39.69
CA ARG A 7 34.70 -6.28 -38.35
C ARG A 7 34.06 -7.53 -37.76
N THR A 8 34.82 -8.61 -37.64
CA THR A 8 34.49 -9.75 -36.79
C THR A 8 34.74 -9.36 -35.34
N ASP A 9 33.69 -9.27 -34.54
CA ASP A 9 33.80 -9.18 -33.08
C ASP A 9 34.52 -10.44 -32.54
N PRO A 10 35.48 -10.30 -31.62
CA PRO A 10 36.11 -11.46 -31.00
C PRO A 10 35.07 -12.24 -30.19
N ALA A 11 35.08 -13.57 -30.34
CA ALA A 11 34.28 -14.47 -29.51
C ALA A 11 34.53 -14.18 -28.02
N PRO A 12 33.50 -14.31 -27.15
CA PRO A 12 33.68 -14.07 -25.73
C PRO A 12 34.73 -15.03 -25.19
N ALA A 13 35.76 -14.48 -24.55
CA ALA A 13 36.81 -15.26 -23.89
C ALA A 13 36.16 -16.20 -22.86
N GLU A 14 36.55 -17.48 -22.90
CA GLU A 14 36.18 -18.44 -21.86
C GLU A 14 36.68 -17.90 -20.50
N PRO A 15 35.84 -17.90 -19.44
CA PRO A 15 36.27 -17.39 -18.15
C PRO A 15 37.42 -18.26 -17.63
N GLU A 16 38.58 -17.64 -17.40
CA GLU A 16 39.71 -18.29 -16.74
C GLU A 16 39.24 -18.86 -15.38
N PRO A 17 39.65 -20.09 -15.01
CA PRO A 17 39.31 -20.66 -13.73
C PRO A 17 39.92 -19.79 -12.63
N THR A 18 39.05 -19.13 -11.86
CA THR A 18 39.43 -18.38 -10.67
C THR A 18 40.21 -19.29 -9.72
N PRO A 19 41.38 -18.86 -9.19
CA PRO A 19 42.18 -19.68 -8.30
C PRO A 19 41.38 -20.05 -7.03
N ASP A 20 41.42 -21.33 -6.67
CA ASP A 20 40.76 -21.93 -5.51
C ASP A 20 41.18 -21.24 -4.20
N ARG A 21 40.39 -20.25 -3.81
CA ARG A 21 40.43 -19.59 -2.50
C ARG A 21 39.08 -19.67 -1.77
N GLY A 22 38.08 -20.36 -2.36
CA GLY A 22 36.69 -20.38 -1.89
C GLY A 22 36.23 -21.79 -1.54
N GLY A 23 36.16 -22.11 -0.23
CA GLY A 23 35.62 -23.40 0.23
C GLY A 23 34.20 -23.71 -0.29
N HIS A 24 33.75 -24.96 -0.21
CA HIS A 24 32.44 -25.40 -0.72
C HIS A 24 31.37 -25.35 0.37
N VAL A 25 30.12 -25.10 -0.04
CA VAL A 25 28.94 -25.47 0.76
C VAL A 25 28.64 -26.94 0.47
N ARG A 26 28.80 -27.78 1.48
CA ARG A 26 28.59 -29.24 1.35
C ARG A 26 27.26 -29.60 1.97
N VAL A 27 26.32 -30.07 1.17
CA VAL A 27 25.01 -30.54 1.60
C VAL A 27 25.03 -32.06 1.59
N ARG A 28 24.59 -32.68 2.68
CA ARG A 28 24.47 -34.14 2.79
C ARG A 28 23.07 -34.56 3.23
N GLY A 29 22.50 -35.53 2.52
CA GLY A 29 21.21 -36.14 2.82
C GLY A 29 20.02 -35.18 2.72
N ALA A 30 19.97 -34.30 1.71
CA ALA A 30 18.84 -33.38 1.56
C ALA A 30 17.58 -34.12 1.07
N ARG A 31 16.50 -34.02 1.84
CA ARG A 31 15.22 -34.72 1.63
C ARG A 31 14.00 -33.80 1.65
N GLU A 32 14.21 -32.49 1.71
CA GLU A 32 13.13 -31.50 1.71
C GLU A 32 12.16 -31.70 0.52
N HIS A 33 10.87 -31.85 0.82
CA HIS A 33 9.79 -32.15 -0.12
C HIS A 33 10.00 -33.41 -0.96
N ASN A 34 10.53 -33.25 -2.18
CA ASN A 34 10.68 -34.32 -3.17
C ASN A 34 12.15 -34.61 -3.52
N LEU A 35 13.08 -34.02 -2.77
CA LEU A 35 14.49 -34.40 -2.83
C LEU A 35 14.64 -35.83 -2.32
N LYS A 36 15.46 -36.62 -3.02
CA LYS A 36 15.65 -38.06 -2.75
C LYS A 36 17.04 -38.29 -2.17
N ASP A 37 17.24 -37.83 -0.94
CA ASP A 37 18.50 -38.01 -0.20
C ASP A 37 19.72 -37.51 -0.98
N VAL A 38 19.69 -36.22 -1.32
CA VAL A 38 20.63 -35.61 -2.27
C VAL A 38 21.86 -35.07 -1.55
N ASP A 39 23.03 -35.50 -2.00
CA ASP A 39 24.33 -34.93 -1.65
C ASP A 39 24.82 -33.99 -2.76
N VAL A 40 25.27 -32.79 -2.39
CA VAL A 40 25.84 -31.84 -3.36
C VAL A 40 26.91 -30.96 -2.72
N ASP A 41 27.98 -30.70 -3.48
CA ASP A 41 29.01 -29.72 -3.14
C ASP A 41 28.87 -28.51 -4.06
N ILE A 42 28.66 -27.34 -3.47
CA ILE A 42 28.39 -26.09 -4.18
C ILE A 42 29.56 -25.12 -3.93
N PRO A 43 30.25 -24.63 -4.96
CA PRO A 43 31.35 -23.70 -4.76
C PRO A 43 30.83 -22.36 -4.20
N ARG A 44 31.56 -21.78 -3.24
CA ARG A 44 31.32 -20.41 -2.78
C ARG A 44 31.97 -19.41 -3.74
N ASP A 45 31.54 -18.15 -3.63
CA ASP A 45 32.09 -17.04 -4.39
C ASP A 45 31.98 -17.22 -5.92
N ALA A 46 31.00 -18.02 -6.36
CA ALA A 46 30.74 -18.34 -7.75
C ALA A 46 29.26 -18.09 -8.10
N LEU A 47 28.99 -17.82 -9.38
CA LEU A 47 27.63 -17.81 -9.91
C LEU A 47 27.14 -19.25 -10.09
N VAL A 48 26.42 -19.76 -9.10
CA VAL A 48 25.85 -21.11 -9.13
C VAL A 48 24.41 -21.05 -9.64
N VAL A 49 24.11 -21.86 -10.66
CA VAL A 49 22.78 -21.94 -11.28
C VAL A 49 22.17 -23.31 -11.02
N PHE A 50 21.00 -23.34 -10.35
CA PHE A 50 20.19 -24.55 -10.19
C PHE A 50 19.20 -24.67 -11.35
N SER A 51 19.40 -25.64 -12.26
CA SER A 51 18.58 -25.86 -13.46
C SER A 51 17.80 -27.19 -13.44
N GLY A 52 16.77 -27.32 -14.28
CA GLY A 52 15.90 -28.51 -14.35
C GLY A 52 14.41 -28.20 -14.53
N VAL A 53 13.61 -29.22 -14.88
CA VAL A 53 12.16 -29.09 -15.17
C VAL A 53 11.33 -28.63 -13.96
N SER A 54 10.16 -28.03 -14.18
CA SER A 54 9.26 -27.65 -13.08
C SER A 54 8.96 -28.84 -12.17
N GLY A 55 9.02 -28.65 -10.85
CA GLY A 55 8.85 -29.73 -9.88
C GLY A 55 10.06 -30.65 -9.67
N SER A 56 11.21 -30.44 -10.33
CA SER A 56 12.39 -31.31 -10.17
C SER A 56 13.11 -31.24 -8.82
N GLY A 57 12.69 -30.35 -7.91
CA GLY A 57 13.33 -30.17 -6.60
C GLY A 57 14.34 -29.01 -6.48
N LYS A 58 14.55 -28.21 -7.55
CA LYS A 58 15.46 -27.04 -7.50
C LYS A 58 15.14 -26.07 -6.36
N SER A 59 13.87 -25.68 -6.25
CA SER A 59 13.42 -24.74 -5.23
C SER A 59 13.46 -25.37 -3.84
N SER A 60 13.21 -26.69 -3.75
CA SER A 60 13.36 -27.45 -2.52
C SER A 60 14.81 -27.38 -2.03
N LEU A 61 15.80 -27.59 -2.90
CA LEU A 61 17.21 -27.52 -2.54
C LEU A 61 17.69 -26.08 -2.25
N ALA A 62 17.38 -25.12 -3.13
CA ALA A 62 17.87 -23.75 -3.02
C ALA A 62 17.17 -22.94 -1.90
N PHE A 63 15.85 -23.01 -1.82
CA PHE A 63 15.07 -22.25 -0.85
C PHE A 63 14.66 -23.08 0.36
N GLY A 64 14.12 -24.28 0.11
CA GLY A 64 13.62 -25.17 1.16
C GLY A 64 14.72 -25.71 2.06
N THR A 65 15.93 -25.95 1.54
CA THR A 65 17.07 -26.49 2.29
C THR A 65 18.13 -25.43 2.57
N LEU A 66 18.83 -24.92 1.55
CA LEU A 66 19.99 -24.03 1.74
C LEU A 66 19.62 -22.70 2.41
N TYR A 67 18.66 -21.98 1.84
CA TYR A 67 18.23 -20.69 2.39
C TYR A 67 17.56 -20.85 3.77
N ALA A 68 16.66 -21.82 3.92
CA ALA A 68 15.98 -22.09 5.18
C ALA A 68 16.99 -22.38 6.30
N GLU A 69 17.97 -23.25 6.04
CA GLU A 69 19.00 -23.60 7.02
C GLU A 69 19.92 -22.41 7.34
N ALA A 70 20.32 -21.62 6.33
CA ALA A 70 21.11 -20.42 6.55
C ALA A 70 20.37 -19.38 7.41
N GLN A 71 19.08 -19.17 7.14
CA GLN A 71 18.23 -18.27 7.91
C GLN A 71 18.05 -18.77 9.35
N ARG A 72 17.79 -20.07 9.54
CA ARG A 72 17.65 -20.70 10.86
C ARG A 72 18.90 -20.50 11.70
N ARG A 73 20.08 -20.89 11.19
CA ARG A 73 21.37 -20.73 11.87
C ARG A 73 21.68 -19.28 12.23
N TYR A 74 21.38 -18.36 11.31
CA TYR A 74 21.58 -16.94 11.57
C TYR A 74 20.65 -16.44 12.68
N LEU A 75 19.36 -16.78 12.64
CA LEU A 75 18.40 -16.39 13.67
C LEU A 75 18.72 -17.05 15.02
N GLU A 76 19.36 -18.22 15.03
CA GLU A 76 19.89 -18.89 16.21
C GLU A 76 21.02 -18.13 16.92
N SER A 77 21.56 -17.09 16.30
CA SER A 77 22.49 -16.15 16.95
C SER A 77 21.79 -14.90 17.51
N VAL A 78 20.53 -14.65 17.14
CA VAL A 78 19.75 -13.48 17.57
C VAL A 78 19.05 -13.78 18.90
N SER A 79 18.68 -12.75 19.68
CA SER A 79 18.01 -12.92 20.96
C SER A 79 16.72 -13.77 20.84
N PRO A 80 16.39 -14.62 21.85
CA PRO A 80 15.20 -15.47 21.81
C PRO A 80 13.89 -14.70 21.63
N TYR A 81 13.83 -13.45 22.10
CA TYR A 81 12.66 -12.58 21.94
C TYR A 81 12.44 -12.18 20.47
N ALA A 82 13.49 -11.76 19.77
CA ALA A 82 13.38 -11.35 18.36
C ALA A 82 13.07 -12.54 17.44
N ARG A 83 13.53 -13.76 17.76
CA ARG A 83 13.20 -14.98 17.00
C ARG A 83 11.71 -15.25 16.93
N ARG A 84 10.94 -14.93 17.98
CA ARG A 84 9.48 -15.14 18.02
C ARG A 84 8.70 -14.17 17.11
N LEU A 85 9.33 -13.07 16.70
CA LEU A 85 8.70 -12.03 15.88
C LEU A 85 9.00 -12.17 14.38
N ILE A 86 9.85 -13.12 14.01
CA ILE A 86 10.30 -13.33 12.62
C ILE A 86 9.68 -14.64 12.13
N ASP A 87 9.06 -14.60 10.96
CA ASP A 87 8.57 -15.81 10.29
C ASP A 87 9.76 -16.69 9.95
N GLN A 88 9.84 -17.86 10.59
CA GLN A 88 10.94 -18.79 10.41
C GLN A 88 10.61 -19.73 9.27
N ALA A 89 11.52 -19.85 8.31
CA ALA A 89 11.53 -21.04 7.47
C ALA A 89 11.62 -22.26 8.42
N GLY A 90 10.79 -23.27 8.19
CA GLY A 90 10.79 -24.48 9.00
C GLY A 90 12.16 -25.16 9.06
N VAL A 91 12.34 -26.12 9.95
CA VAL A 91 13.57 -26.92 9.98
C VAL A 91 13.59 -27.81 8.74
N PRO A 92 14.58 -27.65 7.84
CA PRO A 92 14.65 -28.47 6.63
C PRO A 92 15.03 -29.92 6.94
N ASP A 93 14.51 -30.87 6.17
CA ASP A 93 14.94 -32.27 6.23
C ASP A 93 16.28 -32.45 5.47
N VAL A 94 17.38 -32.41 6.23
CA VAL A 94 18.76 -32.57 5.76
C VAL A 94 19.65 -33.07 6.89
N ASP A 95 20.62 -33.92 6.59
CA ASP A 95 21.50 -34.48 7.63
C ASP A 95 22.58 -33.49 8.07
N SER A 96 23.27 -32.88 7.12
CA SER A 96 24.26 -31.84 7.43
C SER A 96 24.46 -30.85 6.29
N ILE A 97 24.78 -29.61 6.67
CA ILE A 97 25.28 -28.61 5.74
C ILE A 97 26.52 -27.94 6.33
N GLU A 98 27.65 -28.04 5.65
CA GLU A 98 28.93 -27.43 6.04
C GLU A 98 29.26 -26.24 5.13
N GLY A 99 30.02 -25.27 5.65
CA GLY A 99 30.50 -24.13 4.87
C GLY A 99 29.43 -23.10 4.47
N LEU A 100 28.20 -23.22 4.96
CA LEU A 100 27.06 -22.37 4.61
C LEU A 100 27.15 -20.97 5.26
N PRO A 101 27.33 -19.89 4.49
CA PRO A 101 27.29 -18.52 5.02
C PRO A 101 25.85 -18.06 5.29
N PRO A 102 25.64 -16.94 6.00
CA PRO A 102 24.34 -16.27 6.06
C PRO A 102 23.82 -15.97 4.66
N ALA A 103 22.54 -16.22 4.42
CA ALA A 103 21.91 -16.07 3.12
C ALA A 103 20.80 -15.01 3.14
N VAL A 104 20.67 -14.29 2.02
CA VAL A 104 19.56 -13.38 1.76
C VAL A 104 18.86 -13.87 0.51
N ALA A 105 17.58 -14.21 0.63
CA ALA A 105 16.78 -14.60 -0.52
C ALA A 105 16.17 -13.36 -1.17
N LEU A 106 16.58 -13.07 -2.40
CA LEU A 106 15.85 -12.19 -3.30
C LEU A 106 14.74 -13.00 -3.97
N GLN A 107 13.72 -13.36 -3.19
CA GLN A 107 12.53 -14.00 -3.75
C GLN A 107 11.72 -12.96 -4.52
N GLN A 108 11.08 -13.39 -5.60
CA GLN A 108 10.06 -12.63 -6.31
C GLN A 108 8.78 -12.40 -5.45
N GLN A 109 8.86 -12.53 -4.12
CA GLN A 109 7.75 -12.94 -3.25
C GLN A 109 6.39 -12.42 -3.70
N ARG A 110 5.47 -13.38 -3.83
CA ARG A 110 4.02 -13.20 -3.75
C ARG A 110 3.61 -12.76 -2.34
N GLY A 111 4.34 -11.82 -1.73
CA GLY A 111 3.85 -11.11 -0.57
C GLY A 111 2.57 -10.40 -1.00
N THR A 112 1.53 -10.46 -0.18
CA THR A 112 0.27 -9.77 -0.49
C THR A 112 0.62 -8.30 -0.74
N PRO A 113 0.40 -7.77 -1.96
CA PRO A 113 0.75 -6.40 -2.25
C PRO A 113 0.02 -5.51 -1.24
N SER A 114 0.80 -4.82 -0.42
CA SER A 114 0.25 -3.83 0.50
C SER A 114 0.06 -2.54 -0.28
N ALA A 115 -1.12 -1.94 -0.16
CA ALA A 115 -1.45 -0.65 -0.78
C ALA A 115 -0.47 0.49 -0.40
N ARG A 116 0.37 0.28 0.64
CA ARG A 116 1.36 1.24 1.10
C ARG A 116 2.78 1.04 0.53
N SER A 117 3.08 -0.11 -0.08
CA SER A 117 4.40 -0.38 -0.66
C SER A 117 4.51 0.17 -2.08
N SER A 118 5.67 0.72 -2.44
CA SER A 118 5.97 1.21 -3.79
C SER A 118 7.40 0.83 -4.20
N VAL A 119 7.71 0.98 -5.50
CA VAL A 119 9.08 0.79 -6.01
C VAL A 119 10.07 1.68 -5.23
N GLY A 120 9.69 2.92 -4.94
CA GLY A 120 10.51 3.86 -4.17
C GLY A 120 10.72 3.45 -2.71
N SER A 121 9.81 2.70 -2.09
CA SER A 121 10.05 2.17 -0.73
C SER A 121 10.95 0.94 -0.75
N VAL A 122 10.74 0.02 -1.71
CA VAL A 122 11.56 -1.20 -1.84
C VAL A 122 13.02 -0.87 -2.15
N THR A 123 13.25 0.11 -3.02
CA THR A 123 14.61 0.55 -3.41
C THR A 123 15.22 1.56 -2.44
N THR A 124 14.50 1.98 -1.40
CA THR A 124 14.86 3.07 -0.47
C THR A 124 15.02 4.47 -1.09
N ILE A 125 14.83 4.63 -2.40
CA ILE A 125 14.89 5.93 -3.12
C ILE A 125 13.93 6.95 -2.49
N SER A 126 12.74 6.53 -2.08
CA SER A 126 11.77 7.41 -1.42
C SER A 126 12.29 7.98 -0.10
N SER A 127 13.16 7.27 0.63
CA SER A 127 13.79 7.78 1.85
C SER A 127 14.81 8.86 1.53
N LEU A 128 15.62 8.65 0.49
CA LEU A 128 16.59 9.62 0.00
C LEU A 128 15.89 10.90 -0.51
N LEU A 129 14.80 10.76 -1.27
CA LEU A 129 14.00 11.89 -1.72
C LEU A 129 13.40 12.68 -0.54
N ARG A 130 12.90 12.00 0.49
CA ARG A 130 12.40 12.68 1.71
C ARG A 130 13.48 13.53 2.38
N MET A 131 14.71 13.01 2.46
CA MET A 131 15.85 13.78 2.99
C MET A 131 16.23 14.94 2.07
N LEU A 132 16.23 14.73 0.75
CA LEU A 132 16.47 15.76 -0.26
C LEU A 132 15.47 16.92 -0.10
N TYR A 133 14.16 16.66 -0.07
CA TYR A 133 13.14 17.70 0.08
C TYR A 133 13.23 18.41 1.43
N SER A 134 13.47 17.67 2.52
CA SER A 134 13.66 18.26 3.84
C SER A 134 14.82 19.25 3.89
N ARG A 135 15.96 18.89 3.28
CA ARG A 135 17.20 19.68 3.40
C ARG A 135 17.41 20.68 2.27
N ALA A 136 17.06 20.30 1.04
CA ALA A 136 17.45 21.01 -0.17
C ALA A 136 16.28 21.53 -0.99
N GLY A 137 15.04 21.17 -0.62
CA GLY A 137 13.84 21.69 -1.27
C GLY A 137 13.67 23.19 -1.09
N SER A 138 13.01 23.80 -2.06
CA SER A 138 12.59 25.20 -2.09
C SER A 138 11.25 25.32 -1.36
N TYR A 139 11.25 26.05 -0.25
CA TYR A 139 10.07 26.25 0.59
C TYR A 139 9.35 27.55 0.23
N PRO A 140 8.01 27.60 0.37
CA PRO A 140 7.28 28.86 0.31
C PRO A 140 7.72 29.84 1.41
N PRO A 141 7.60 31.16 1.18
CA PRO A 141 7.92 32.17 2.18
C PRO A 141 7.15 31.94 3.48
N ARG A 142 7.85 32.10 4.62
CA ARG A 142 7.29 31.95 5.98
C ARG A 142 6.81 30.55 6.35
N GLN A 143 7.03 29.52 5.53
CA GLN A 143 6.77 28.14 5.90
C GLN A 143 7.90 27.59 6.80
N PRO A 144 7.58 26.94 7.93
CA PRO A 144 8.57 26.22 8.72
C PRO A 144 9.23 25.07 7.93
N MET A 145 10.50 24.81 8.23
CA MET A 145 11.20 23.63 7.72
C MET A 145 10.45 22.34 8.11
N LEU A 146 10.33 21.42 7.15
CA LEU A 146 9.75 20.11 7.34
C LEU A 146 10.87 19.05 7.44
N TYR A 147 10.66 18.04 8.27
CA TYR A 147 11.57 16.91 8.44
C TYR A 147 11.26 15.80 7.42
N ALA A 148 12.20 14.88 7.22
CA ALA A 148 12.04 13.79 6.27
C ALA A 148 10.73 13.00 6.48
N GLU A 149 10.27 12.87 7.72
CA GLU A 149 9.02 12.17 8.05
C GLU A 149 7.75 12.93 7.67
N ASP A 150 7.81 14.25 7.52
CA ASP A 150 6.69 15.06 7.00
C ASP A 150 6.48 14.82 5.50
N PHE A 151 7.49 14.27 4.81
CA PHE A 151 7.41 13.88 3.41
C PHE A 151 7.09 12.38 3.22
N SER A 152 6.70 11.69 4.29
CA SER A 152 6.36 10.27 4.24
C SER A 152 4.85 10.05 4.21
N PRO A 153 4.30 9.33 3.21
CA PRO A 153 2.88 8.97 3.20
C PRO A 153 2.55 7.86 4.20
N ASN A 154 3.55 7.30 4.89
CA ASN A 154 3.37 6.21 5.84
C ASN A 154 3.44 6.67 7.30
N THR A 155 3.67 7.96 7.55
CA THR A 155 3.68 8.55 8.90
C THR A 155 2.45 9.44 9.08
N PRO A 156 1.84 9.52 10.28
CA PRO A 156 0.77 10.47 10.55
C PRO A 156 1.17 11.94 10.32
N GLN A 157 2.47 12.23 10.48
CA GLN A 157 3.06 13.55 10.28
C GLN A 157 2.97 13.99 8.81
N GLY A 158 3.31 13.12 7.84
CA GLY A 158 3.32 13.48 6.42
C GLY A 158 2.08 13.06 5.63
N ALA A 159 1.36 12.02 6.07
CA ALA A 159 0.24 11.47 5.34
C ALA A 159 -0.92 12.46 5.21
N CYS A 160 -1.52 12.51 4.01
CA CYS A 160 -2.76 13.24 3.77
C CYS A 160 -3.84 12.78 4.76
N PRO A 161 -4.49 13.69 5.52
CA PRO A 161 -5.45 13.32 6.56
C PRO A 161 -6.73 12.70 5.99
N ARG A 162 -7.06 12.99 4.72
CA ARG A 162 -8.29 12.50 4.06
C ARG A 162 -8.18 11.05 3.60
N CYS A 163 -7.04 10.66 3.02
CA CYS A 163 -6.82 9.29 2.52
C CYS A 163 -5.82 8.49 3.36
N HIS A 164 -5.33 9.03 4.47
CA HIS A 164 -4.34 8.40 5.36
C HIS A 164 -3.13 7.82 4.62
N GLY A 165 -2.62 8.59 3.65
CA GLY A 165 -1.46 8.21 2.86
C GLY A 165 -1.68 7.20 1.75
N LEU A 166 -2.94 6.83 1.45
CA LEU A 166 -3.26 5.90 0.36
C LEU A 166 -3.27 6.58 -1.02
N GLY A 167 -3.56 7.88 -1.09
CA GLY A 167 -3.66 8.65 -2.33
C GLY A 167 -4.98 8.46 -3.06
N GLN A 168 -5.74 7.42 -2.71
CA GLN A 168 -7.07 7.18 -3.23
C GLN A 168 -8.08 7.20 -2.09
N ILE A 169 -9.29 7.65 -2.41
CA ILE A 169 -10.45 7.42 -1.58
C ILE A 169 -11.20 6.26 -2.20
N VAL A 170 -11.42 5.25 -1.37
CA VAL A 170 -12.35 4.17 -1.64
C VAL A 170 -13.73 4.75 -1.38
N ASP A 171 -14.49 4.95 -2.46
CA ASP A 171 -15.89 5.33 -2.36
C ASP A 171 -16.73 4.43 -3.29
N VAL A 172 -18.03 4.61 -3.27
CA VAL A 172 -18.98 3.84 -4.06
C VAL A 172 -19.89 4.78 -4.84
N THR A 173 -20.11 4.48 -6.10
CA THR A 173 -21.06 5.22 -6.95
C THR A 173 -22.40 4.50 -7.02
N GLU A 174 -23.46 5.22 -7.37
CA GLU A 174 -24.80 4.65 -7.53
C GLU A 174 -24.77 3.53 -8.57
N ARG A 175 -24.15 3.77 -9.73
CA ARG A 175 -23.99 2.76 -10.79
C ARG A 175 -23.19 1.53 -10.35
N ALA A 176 -22.22 1.69 -9.45
CA ALA A 176 -21.49 0.55 -8.91
C ALA A 176 -22.39 -0.24 -7.94
N MET A 177 -23.15 0.43 -7.07
CA MET A 177 -24.01 -0.24 -6.08
C MET A 177 -25.30 -0.84 -6.67
N VAL A 178 -25.81 -0.23 -7.74
CA VAL A 178 -27.02 -0.58 -8.48
C VAL A 178 -26.67 -0.73 -9.96
N PRO A 179 -26.13 -1.89 -10.38
CA PRO A 179 -25.71 -2.09 -11.78
C PRO A 179 -26.88 -2.18 -12.77
N ASP A 180 -28.05 -2.63 -12.31
CA ASP A 180 -29.29 -2.72 -13.08
C ASP A 180 -30.38 -1.91 -12.36
N ASP A 181 -30.66 -0.72 -12.90
CA ASP A 181 -31.64 0.22 -12.34
C ASP A 181 -33.09 -0.03 -12.79
N SER A 182 -33.29 -1.07 -13.62
CA SER A 182 -34.62 -1.50 -14.06
C SER A 182 -35.33 -2.36 -13.02
N LEU A 183 -34.58 -2.96 -12.11
CA LEU A 183 -35.08 -3.78 -11.02
C LEU A 183 -35.64 -2.92 -9.88
N SER A 184 -36.60 -3.47 -9.14
CA SER A 184 -37.04 -2.91 -7.86
C SER A 184 -36.10 -3.29 -6.70
N ILE A 185 -36.25 -2.63 -5.55
CA ILE A 185 -35.49 -2.99 -4.33
C ILE A 185 -35.82 -4.43 -3.92
N ARG A 186 -37.08 -4.88 -4.05
CA ARG A 186 -37.50 -6.26 -3.76
C ARG A 186 -36.80 -7.29 -4.65
N GLU A 187 -36.60 -6.95 -5.92
CA GLU A 187 -35.86 -7.76 -6.91
C GLU A 187 -34.34 -7.65 -6.78
N ARG A 188 -33.86 -6.98 -5.71
CA ARG A 188 -32.43 -6.80 -5.38
C ARG A 188 -31.67 -5.87 -6.33
N ALA A 189 -32.29 -4.76 -6.74
CA ALA A 189 -31.61 -3.69 -7.48
C ALA A 189 -30.30 -3.23 -6.79
N ILE A 190 -30.32 -3.11 -5.46
CA ILE A 190 -29.14 -2.76 -4.64
C ILE A 190 -28.23 -3.98 -4.49
N ALA A 191 -27.49 -4.30 -5.54
CA ALA A 191 -26.60 -5.46 -5.61
C ALA A 191 -25.47 -5.44 -4.55
N SER A 192 -25.14 -4.25 -4.04
CA SER A 192 -24.09 -4.06 -3.03
C SER A 192 -24.49 -4.48 -1.61
N TRP A 193 -25.78 -4.64 -1.33
CA TRP A 193 -26.28 -5.05 -0.03
C TRP A 193 -25.85 -6.48 0.36
N PRO A 194 -25.89 -6.80 1.67
CA PRO A 194 -25.60 -8.15 2.13
C PRO A 194 -26.57 -9.18 1.53
N PRO A 195 -26.11 -10.41 1.25
CA PRO A 195 -26.99 -11.45 0.74
C PRO A 195 -27.90 -12.00 1.85
N ALA A 196 -28.85 -12.85 1.45
CA ALA A 196 -29.72 -13.60 2.36
C ALA A 196 -30.50 -12.69 3.32
N TRP A 197 -30.63 -13.13 4.58
CA TRP A 197 -31.48 -12.49 5.59
C TRP A 197 -31.15 -11.00 5.82
N HIS A 198 -29.87 -10.62 5.82
CA HIS A 198 -29.49 -9.22 6.09
C HIS A 198 -29.98 -8.26 5.00
N GLY A 199 -29.92 -8.64 3.73
CA GLY A 199 -30.46 -7.83 2.64
C GLY A 199 -31.98 -7.74 2.69
N GLN A 200 -32.64 -8.84 3.06
CA GLN A 200 -34.09 -8.86 3.30
C GLN A 200 -34.48 -7.92 4.45
N ASN A 201 -33.73 -7.95 5.56
CA ASN A 201 -33.96 -7.07 6.70
C ASN A 201 -33.90 -5.58 6.29
N LEU A 202 -32.86 -5.17 5.53
CA LEU A 202 -32.75 -3.78 5.07
C LEU A 202 -33.92 -3.37 4.17
N ARG A 203 -34.40 -4.25 3.30
CA ARG A 203 -35.62 -4.01 2.51
C ARG A 203 -36.85 -3.85 3.40
N ASP A 204 -37.05 -4.75 4.37
CA ASP A 204 -38.24 -4.72 5.24
C ASP A 204 -38.22 -3.47 6.14
N ILE A 205 -37.04 -3.00 6.57
CA ILE A 205 -36.84 -1.70 7.22
C ILE A 205 -37.29 -0.53 6.33
N LEU A 206 -36.92 -0.54 5.04
CA LEU A 206 -37.37 0.50 4.10
C LEU A 206 -38.89 0.53 3.93
N VAL A 207 -39.54 -0.64 3.92
CA VAL A 207 -41.01 -0.72 3.90
C VAL A 207 -41.62 -0.07 5.13
N THR A 208 -41.08 -0.34 6.33
CA THR A 208 -41.51 0.30 7.59
C THR A 208 -41.32 1.83 7.54
N LEU A 209 -40.20 2.29 6.97
CA LEU A 209 -39.90 3.72 6.79
C LEU A 209 -40.77 4.39 5.72
N GLY A 210 -41.59 3.63 4.99
CA GLY A 210 -42.54 4.14 4.01
C GLY A 210 -41.99 4.30 2.59
N TYR A 211 -40.81 3.72 2.29
CA TYR A 211 -40.27 3.71 0.95
C TYR A 211 -40.98 2.69 0.05
N ASP A 212 -41.13 3.03 -1.22
CA ASP A 212 -41.63 2.13 -2.26
C ASP A 212 -40.51 1.17 -2.69
N VAL A 213 -40.62 -0.11 -2.32
CA VAL A 213 -39.62 -1.14 -2.62
C VAL A 213 -39.95 -1.95 -3.87
N ASP A 214 -41.13 -1.72 -4.47
CA ASP A 214 -41.69 -2.52 -5.56
C ASP A 214 -41.57 -1.81 -6.92
N ARG A 215 -41.31 -0.50 -6.91
CA ARG A 215 -41.04 0.29 -8.12
C ARG A 215 -39.62 0.07 -8.66
N PRO A 216 -39.41 0.07 -10.00
CA PRO A 216 -38.07 0.13 -10.58
C PRO A 216 -37.21 1.23 -9.97
N TRP A 217 -35.94 0.95 -9.67
CA TRP A 217 -35.02 1.85 -8.99
C TRP A 217 -34.93 3.23 -9.66
N ARG A 218 -34.79 3.26 -10.98
CA ARG A 218 -34.71 4.50 -11.78
C ARG A 218 -35.91 5.43 -11.63
N GLU A 219 -37.07 4.91 -11.24
CA GLU A 219 -38.32 5.66 -11.07
C GLU A 219 -38.54 6.19 -9.65
N LEU A 220 -37.69 5.79 -8.69
CA LEU A 220 -37.71 6.36 -7.34
C LEU A 220 -37.26 7.84 -7.35
N PRO A 221 -37.78 8.69 -6.45
CA PRO A 221 -37.25 10.04 -6.29
C PRO A 221 -35.76 10.03 -5.98
N LYS A 222 -34.99 10.94 -6.60
CA LYS A 222 -33.53 11.02 -6.38
C LYS A 222 -33.17 11.19 -4.90
N LYS A 223 -33.95 11.99 -4.15
CA LYS A 223 -33.77 12.17 -2.70
C LYS A 223 -33.81 10.84 -1.94
N ASP A 224 -34.74 9.96 -2.31
CA ASP A 224 -34.93 8.67 -1.64
C ASP A 224 -33.78 7.73 -1.99
N ARG A 225 -33.39 7.69 -3.28
CA ARG A 225 -32.20 6.94 -3.73
C ARG A 225 -30.94 7.40 -3.00
N ASP A 226 -30.72 8.70 -2.93
CA ASP A 226 -29.55 9.29 -2.28
C ASP A 226 -29.53 8.94 -0.79
N TRP A 227 -30.68 9.02 -0.09
CA TRP A 227 -30.76 8.64 1.32
C TRP A 227 -30.47 7.15 1.52
N ILE A 228 -31.08 6.26 0.74
CA ILE A 228 -30.89 4.80 0.84
C ILE A 228 -29.41 4.42 0.60
N LEU A 229 -28.77 5.07 -0.37
CA LEU A 229 -27.40 4.74 -0.77
C LEU A 229 -26.33 5.38 0.12
N TYR A 230 -26.52 6.63 0.56
CA TYR A 230 -25.44 7.47 1.05
C TYR A 230 -25.61 8.02 2.45
N THR A 231 -26.78 7.90 3.08
CA THR A 231 -27.00 8.47 4.41
C THR A 231 -26.07 7.87 5.47
N ASP A 232 -25.68 8.70 6.43
CA ASP A 232 -25.00 8.28 7.66
C ASP A 232 -25.98 7.99 8.81
N GLU A 233 -27.28 8.20 8.57
CA GLU A 233 -28.34 7.88 9.52
C GLU A 233 -28.50 6.36 9.69
N THR A 234 -28.69 5.91 10.92
CA THR A 234 -28.93 4.50 11.28
C THR A 234 -30.21 4.34 12.11
N PRO A 235 -31.39 4.67 11.57
CA PRO A 235 -32.64 4.53 12.33
C PRO A 235 -32.92 3.08 12.70
N THR A 236 -33.40 2.88 13.93
CA THR A 236 -33.91 1.59 14.40
C THR A 236 -35.43 1.60 14.36
N VAL A 237 -36.04 0.68 13.62
CA VAL A 237 -37.48 0.63 13.38
C VAL A 237 -38.06 -0.77 13.60
N PRO A 238 -39.37 -0.88 13.91
CA PRO A 238 -40.04 -2.18 13.99
C PRO A 238 -40.11 -2.88 12.62
N VAL A 239 -39.81 -4.17 12.58
CA VAL A 239 -39.84 -4.96 11.34
C VAL A 239 -40.91 -6.04 11.42
N TYR A 240 -41.69 -6.16 10.35
CA TYR A 240 -42.79 -7.12 10.19
C TYR A 240 -42.51 -8.00 8.94
N PRO A 241 -41.66 -9.03 9.06
CA PRO A 241 -41.23 -9.84 7.92
C PRO A 241 -42.42 -10.50 7.21
N GLY A 242 -42.41 -10.46 5.89
CA GLY A 242 -43.45 -11.10 5.06
C GLY A 242 -44.72 -10.25 4.85
N PHE A 243 -44.86 -9.13 5.54
CA PHE A 243 -45.99 -8.22 5.33
C PHE A 243 -45.81 -7.43 4.02
N THR A 244 -46.91 -7.16 3.33
CA THR A 244 -46.96 -6.21 2.22
C THR A 244 -46.83 -4.76 2.73
N PRO A 245 -46.44 -3.78 1.90
CA PRO A 245 -46.37 -2.37 2.33
C PRO A 245 -47.70 -1.79 2.86
N LYS A 246 -48.85 -2.36 2.49
CA LYS A 246 -50.15 -1.97 3.04
C LYS A 246 -50.36 -2.55 4.44
N GLU A 247 -50.04 -3.82 4.63
CA GLU A 247 -50.14 -4.51 5.93
C GLU A 247 -49.15 -3.93 6.95
N THR A 248 -47.90 -3.65 6.54
CA THR A 248 -46.91 -3.01 7.42
C THR A 248 -47.40 -1.65 7.93
N ARG A 249 -48.01 -0.83 7.05
CA ARG A 249 -48.62 0.45 7.45
C ARG A 249 -49.80 0.28 8.40
N ALA A 250 -50.64 -0.75 8.20
CA ALA A 250 -51.75 -1.05 9.09
C ALA A 250 -51.24 -1.51 10.47
N ALA A 251 -50.24 -2.39 10.52
CA ALA A 251 -49.61 -2.87 11.74
C ALA A 251 -48.96 -1.75 12.55
N LEU A 252 -48.26 -0.82 11.88
CA LEU A 252 -47.70 0.38 12.51
C LEU A 252 -48.77 1.27 13.16
N ARG A 253 -49.89 1.50 12.45
CA ARG A 253 -51.02 2.28 12.98
C ARG A 253 -51.70 1.58 14.16
N ALA A 254 -51.83 0.26 14.09
CA ALA A 254 -52.41 -0.56 15.13
C ALA A 254 -51.45 -0.79 16.32
N LYS A 255 -50.18 -0.35 16.22
CA LYS A 255 -49.12 -0.62 17.21
C LYS A 255 -48.97 -2.12 17.50
N THR A 256 -49.12 -2.95 16.47
CA THR A 256 -48.93 -4.40 16.59
C THR A 256 -47.48 -4.69 16.98
N GLU A 257 -47.28 -5.67 17.85
CA GLU A 257 -45.95 -6.09 18.29
C GLU A 257 -45.10 -6.54 17.09
N PRO A 258 -43.89 -5.98 16.90
CA PRO A 258 -43.01 -6.35 15.79
C PRO A 258 -42.31 -7.67 16.05
N ALA A 259 -41.86 -8.34 14.98
CA ALA A 259 -41.07 -9.56 15.13
C ALA A 259 -39.69 -9.26 15.74
N TYR A 260 -39.10 -8.11 15.38
CA TYR A 260 -37.86 -7.59 15.94
C TYR A 260 -37.68 -6.11 15.59
N MET A 261 -36.71 -5.46 16.23
CA MET A 261 -36.26 -4.10 15.89
C MET A 261 -35.06 -4.18 14.94
N GLY A 262 -35.20 -3.64 13.74
CA GLY A 262 -34.15 -3.61 12.72
C GLY A 262 -33.45 -2.26 12.68
N THR A 263 -32.12 -2.25 12.55
CA THR A 263 -31.34 -1.01 12.40
C THR A 263 -30.88 -0.87 10.95
N PHE A 264 -31.20 0.27 10.33
CA PHE A 264 -30.81 0.55 8.95
C PHE A 264 -29.32 0.83 8.84
N THR A 265 -28.74 0.43 7.70
CA THR A 265 -27.44 0.93 7.24
C THR A 265 -27.51 1.19 5.74
N SER A 266 -26.96 2.32 5.30
CA SER A 266 -26.93 2.66 3.89
C SER A 266 -26.05 1.70 3.10
N ALA A 267 -26.31 1.59 1.80
CA ALA A 267 -25.52 0.72 0.93
C ALA A 267 -24.02 1.08 0.96
N ARG A 268 -23.69 2.37 0.97
CA ARG A 268 -22.32 2.87 1.12
C ARG A 268 -21.68 2.44 2.42
N ASN A 269 -22.34 2.67 3.54
CA ASN A 269 -21.78 2.34 4.85
C ASN A 269 -21.56 0.84 5.00
N TYR A 270 -22.49 0.00 4.53
CA TYR A 270 -22.28 -1.44 4.48
C TYR A 270 -21.04 -1.83 3.66
N VAL A 271 -20.90 -1.32 2.43
CA VAL A 271 -19.77 -1.67 1.55
C VAL A 271 -18.44 -1.22 2.14
N LEU A 272 -18.33 0.05 2.54
CA LEU A 272 -17.08 0.63 3.03
C LEU A 272 -16.65 0.00 4.36
N HIS A 273 -17.59 -0.19 5.29
CA HIS A 273 -17.31 -0.85 6.57
C HIS A 273 -16.84 -2.29 6.35
N THR A 274 -17.55 -3.05 5.49
CA THR A 274 -17.19 -4.43 5.19
C THR A 274 -15.83 -4.53 4.50
N PHE A 275 -15.54 -3.64 3.55
CA PHE A 275 -14.26 -3.59 2.85
C PHE A 275 -13.08 -3.33 3.79
N ALA A 276 -13.29 -2.45 4.79
CA ALA A 276 -12.26 -2.07 5.75
C ALA A 276 -12.03 -3.14 6.86
N THR A 277 -13.08 -3.77 7.36
CA THR A 277 -13.02 -4.56 8.62
C THR A 277 -13.06 -6.07 8.43
N THR A 278 -13.57 -6.58 7.30
CA THR A 278 -13.78 -8.02 7.13
C THR A 278 -12.46 -8.81 7.07
N GLN A 279 -12.44 -9.96 7.75
CA GLN A 279 -11.35 -10.95 7.66
C GLN A 279 -11.58 -12.00 6.57
N SER A 280 -12.78 -12.05 5.96
CA SER A 280 -13.11 -13.02 4.93
C SER A 280 -12.63 -12.56 3.55
N ALA A 281 -11.72 -13.31 2.93
CA ALA A 281 -11.22 -13.03 1.58
C ALA A 281 -12.34 -13.03 0.52
N LEU A 282 -13.31 -13.95 0.64
CA LEU A 282 -14.46 -14.03 -0.26
C LEU A 282 -15.37 -12.80 -0.11
N MET A 283 -15.64 -12.38 1.12
CA MET A 283 -16.45 -11.18 1.36
C MET A 283 -15.75 -9.92 0.87
N LYS A 284 -14.45 -9.78 1.14
CA LYS A 284 -13.62 -8.68 0.66
C LYS A 284 -13.64 -8.58 -0.87
N LYS A 285 -13.49 -9.73 -1.56
CA LYS A 285 -13.57 -9.83 -3.02
C LYS A 285 -14.96 -9.49 -3.57
N ARG A 286 -16.03 -9.74 -2.82
CA ARG A 286 -17.40 -9.39 -3.22
C ARG A 286 -17.60 -7.88 -3.17
N VAL A 287 -17.35 -7.27 -2.00
CA VAL A 287 -17.59 -5.83 -1.80
C VAL A 287 -16.62 -4.96 -2.59
N SER A 288 -15.41 -5.44 -2.88
CA SER A 288 -14.43 -4.71 -3.71
C SER A 288 -14.91 -4.46 -5.15
N ARG A 289 -15.91 -5.20 -5.65
CA ARG A 289 -16.49 -4.98 -6.99
C ARG A 289 -17.31 -3.70 -7.07
N PHE A 290 -17.82 -3.24 -5.94
CA PHE A 290 -18.66 -2.04 -5.84
C PHE A 290 -17.86 -0.80 -5.44
N VAL A 291 -16.64 -1.02 -4.95
CA VAL A 291 -15.69 0.03 -4.60
C VAL A 291 -15.08 0.59 -5.88
N THR A 292 -15.20 1.89 -6.04
CA THR A 292 -14.43 2.65 -7.01
C THR A 292 -13.32 3.42 -6.29
N GLY A 293 -12.08 3.19 -6.72
CA GLY A 293 -10.95 4.02 -6.28
C GLY A 293 -10.92 5.30 -7.11
N ALA A 294 -11.09 6.45 -6.45
CA ALA A 294 -10.85 7.75 -7.05
C ALA A 294 -9.58 8.38 -6.45
N PRO A 295 -8.81 9.17 -7.22
CA PRO A 295 -7.77 10.01 -6.64
C PRO A 295 -8.35 10.84 -5.50
N CYS A 296 -7.64 10.90 -4.37
CA CYS A 296 -8.10 11.67 -3.22
C CYS A 296 -8.26 13.14 -3.63
N PRO A 297 -9.42 13.79 -3.37
CA PRO A 297 -9.66 15.15 -3.81
C PRO A 297 -8.79 16.19 -3.08
N VAL A 298 -8.16 15.82 -1.97
CA VAL A 298 -7.32 16.72 -1.16
C VAL A 298 -5.87 16.71 -1.62
N CYS A 299 -5.29 15.53 -1.88
CA CYS A 299 -3.90 15.41 -2.32
C CYS A 299 -3.76 15.05 -3.80
N HIS A 300 -4.88 14.90 -4.53
CA HIS A 300 -4.92 14.52 -5.94
C HIS A 300 -4.07 13.28 -6.28
N GLY A 301 -4.04 12.29 -5.38
CA GLY A 301 -3.21 11.09 -5.56
C GLY A 301 -1.78 11.19 -5.04
N LYS A 302 -1.32 12.37 -4.60
CA LYS A 302 0.06 12.60 -4.12
C LYS A 302 0.33 12.13 -2.68
N ARG A 303 -0.71 11.63 -1.99
CA ARG A 303 -0.64 10.92 -0.68
C ARG A 303 -0.18 11.74 0.53
N LEU A 304 0.25 12.98 0.36
CA LEU A 304 0.85 13.81 1.41
C LEU A 304 -0.04 15.00 1.79
N LYS A 305 0.31 15.65 2.91
CA LYS A 305 -0.33 16.90 3.34
C LYS A 305 0.06 18.07 2.41
N PRO A 306 -0.79 19.12 2.29
CA PRO A 306 -0.50 20.29 1.47
C PRO A 306 0.83 20.97 1.79
N GLU A 307 1.24 21.01 3.06
CA GLU A 307 2.50 21.62 3.49
C GLU A 307 3.72 20.87 2.95
N ALA A 308 3.66 19.55 2.82
CA ALA A 308 4.75 18.78 2.20
C ALA A 308 4.75 18.94 0.67
N LEU A 309 3.57 19.08 0.07
CA LEU A 309 3.41 19.27 -1.38
C LEU A 309 3.73 20.70 -1.85
N SER A 310 3.82 21.66 -0.93
CA SER A 310 4.23 23.03 -1.26
C SER A 310 5.75 23.20 -1.40
N VAL A 311 6.54 22.23 -0.93
CA VAL A 311 8.00 22.21 -1.06
C VAL A 311 8.38 21.57 -2.38
N THR A 312 9.23 22.26 -3.14
CA THR A 312 9.62 21.83 -4.49
C THR A 312 11.10 21.56 -4.61
N PHE A 313 11.51 20.76 -5.59
CA PHE A 313 12.88 20.61 -6.04
C PHE A 313 12.85 20.52 -7.56
N ALA A 314 13.61 21.36 -8.25
CA ALA A 314 13.51 21.52 -9.70
C ALA A 314 12.08 21.85 -10.16
N GLY A 315 11.39 22.69 -9.39
CA GLY A 315 10.02 23.10 -9.64
C GLY A 315 8.96 21.99 -9.44
N LEU A 316 9.35 20.80 -8.98
CA LEU A 316 8.45 19.67 -8.77
C LEU A 316 8.25 19.40 -7.28
N ASP A 317 7.02 19.11 -6.86
CA ASP A 317 6.79 18.60 -5.51
C ASP A 317 7.18 17.11 -5.37
N ILE A 318 7.33 16.62 -4.14
CA ILE A 318 7.78 15.24 -3.92
C ILE A 318 6.77 14.20 -4.43
N GLY A 319 5.48 14.54 -4.47
CA GLY A 319 4.44 13.68 -5.02
C GLY A 319 4.58 13.52 -6.53
N GLU A 320 4.92 14.61 -7.23
CA GLU A 320 5.21 14.61 -8.66
C GLU A 320 6.48 13.81 -8.97
N MET A 321 7.56 14.01 -8.20
CA MET A 321 8.77 13.19 -8.32
C MET A 321 8.48 11.70 -8.13
N ALA A 322 7.64 11.36 -7.15
CA ALA A 322 7.31 9.97 -6.83
C ALA A 322 6.43 9.28 -7.90
N GLN A 323 5.77 10.04 -8.76
CA GLN A 323 4.93 9.52 -9.84
C GLN A 323 5.68 9.40 -11.18
N ARG A 324 6.91 9.93 -11.29
CA ARG A 324 7.71 9.85 -12.51
C ARG A 324 8.41 8.49 -12.68
N PRO A 325 8.66 8.05 -13.93
CA PRO A 325 9.59 6.96 -14.21
C PRO A 325 10.99 7.24 -13.65
N LEU A 326 11.71 6.18 -13.25
CA LEU A 326 13.07 6.31 -12.72
C LEU A 326 14.05 6.96 -13.71
N SER A 327 13.84 6.77 -15.02
CA SER A 327 14.64 7.40 -16.07
C SER A 327 14.52 8.93 -16.05
N GLU A 328 13.30 9.44 -15.91
CA GLU A 328 13.03 10.89 -15.81
C GLU A 328 13.52 11.44 -14.48
N LEU A 329 13.33 10.69 -13.38
CA LEU A 329 13.85 11.09 -12.07
C LEU A 329 15.38 11.27 -12.12
N ARG A 330 16.08 10.38 -12.81
CA ARG A 330 17.53 10.50 -13.03
C ARG A 330 17.88 11.79 -13.77
N GLU A 331 17.17 12.14 -14.82
CA GLU A 331 17.40 13.35 -15.61
C GLU A 331 17.22 14.62 -14.76
N VAL A 332 16.16 14.66 -13.94
CA VAL A 332 15.89 15.79 -13.04
C VAL A 332 16.97 15.93 -11.95
N LEU A 333 17.48 14.81 -11.43
CA LEU A 333 18.48 14.81 -10.36
C LEU A 333 19.93 14.97 -10.87
N ALA A 334 20.21 14.71 -12.14
CA ALA A 334 21.56 14.68 -12.70
C ALA A 334 22.34 15.99 -12.51
N PRO A 335 21.78 17.20 -12.78
CA PRO A 335 22.50 18.45 -12.56
C PRO A 335 22.93 18.62 -11.09
N ALA A 336 22.08 18.23 -10.14
CA ALA A 336 22.42 18.28 -8.72
C ALA A 336 23.48 17.25 -8.33
N ALA A 337 23.41 16.04 -8.89
CA ALA A 337 24.41 15.00 -8.67
C ALA A 337 25.79 15.38 -9.23
N HIS A 338 25.85 16.16 -10.31
CA HIS A 338 27.08 16.66 -10.92
C HIS A 338 27.58 17.99 -10.31
N GLY A 339 26.84 18.58 -9.36
CA GLY A 339 27.19 19.86 -8.75
C GLY A 339 26.90 21.09 -9.63
N GLU A 340 26.12 20.93 -10.69
CA GLU A 340 25.72 21.97 -11.65
C GLU A 340 24.41 22.67 -11.25
N TRP A 341 23.80 22.23 -10.14
CA TRP A 341 22.52 22.75 -9.66
C TRP A 341 22.65 24.12 -9.00
N GLN A 342 21.95 25.11 -9.57
CA GLN A 342 21.99 26.50 -9.09
C GLN A 342 20.86 26.87 -8.11
N GLY A 343 19.95 25.94 -7.78
CA GLY A 343 18.81 26.18 -6.89
C GLY A 343 17.61 26.83 -7.60
N ASP A 344 16.38 26.61 -7.09
CA ASP A 344 15.17 27.24 -7.66
C ASP A 344 14.89 28.64 -7.07
N ALA A 345 15.58 29.05 -6.00
CA ALA A 345 15.29 30.29 -5.27
C ALA A 345 16.55 31.17 -5.12
N GLY A 346 16.56 32.30 -5.84
CA GLY A 346 17.55 33.37 -5.73
C GLY A 346 17.38 34.24 -4.48
N GLY A 347 17.41 33.64 -3.29
CA GLY A 347 17.38 34.39 -2.03
C GLY A 347 18.62 34.15 -1.17
N ALA A 348 19.07 35.20 -0.47
CA ALA A 348 20.19 35.12 0.44
C ALA A 348 19.91 34.10 1.56
N THR A 349 20.82 33.15 1.72
CA THR A 349 20.86 32.26 2.89
C THR A 349 20.94 33.16 4.14
N LEU A 350 19.98 33.05 5.07
CA LEU A 350 20.01 33.80 6.35
C LEU A 350 21.34 33.56 7.07
N ASP A 351 21.73 34.30 8.10
CA ASP A 351 22.88 33.97 8.96
C ASP A 351 22.48 33.16 10.23
N ARG A 352 23.45 32.81 11.08
CA ARG A 352 23.17 32.02 12.32
C ARG A 352 22.29 32.80 13.30
N ALA A 353 22.41 34.13 13.35
CA ALA A 353 21.65 34.98 14.24
C ALA A 353 20.21 35.13 13.73
N GLN A 354 20.04 35.31 12.43
CA GLN A 354 18.74 35.39 11.75
C GLN A 354 17.94 34.09 11.89
N SER A 355 18.58 32.92 11.73
CA SER A 355 17.93 31.61 11.97
C SER A 355 17.47 31.46 13.43
N ARG A 356 18.31 31.81 14.41
CA ARG A 356 17.92 31.77 15.84
C ARG A 356 16.72 32.67 16.16
N ALA A 357 16.69 33.88 15.61
CA ALA A 357 15.58 34.81 15.78
C ALA A 357 14.28 34.34 15.11
N ALA A 358 14.37 33.63 13.99
CA ALA A 358 13.22 33.01 13.33
C ALA A 358 12.66 31.82 14.13
N THR A 359 13.53 30.95 14.65
CA THR A 359 13.14 29.82 15.52
C THR A 359 12.47 30.32 16.81
N ALA A 360 13.00 31.37 17.44
CA ALA A 360 12.39 31.96 18.64
C ALA A 360 10.97 32.50 18.38
N ARG A 361 10.77 33.20 17.25
CA ARG A 361 9.43 33.68 16.82
C ARG A 361 8.46 32.53 16.57
N ARG A 362 8.92 31.44 15.95
CA ARG A 362 8.11 30.23 15.68
C ARG A 362 7.63 29.56 16.98
N VAL A 363 8.52 29.42 17.96
CA VAL A 363 8.19 28.84 19.27
C VAL A 363 7.15 29.69 20.01
N GLN A 364 7.29 31.03 19.96
CA GLN A 364 6.29 31.94 20.54
C GLN A 364 4.91 31.84 19.89
N GLN A 365 4.82 31.42 18.62
CA GLN A 365 3.56 31.22 17.90
C GLN A 365 2.99 29.80 18.08
N GLY A 366 3.55 29.00 18.99
CA GLY A 366 3.08 27.63 19.27
C GLY A 366 3.65 26.54 18.35
N GLY A 367 4.64 26.87 17.52
CA GLY A 367 5.37 25.89 16.71
C GLY A 367 6.48 25.17 17.48
N ALA A 368 6.91 23.99 17.02
CA ALA A 368 7.96 23.22 17.68
C ALA A 368 9.36 23.84 17.53
N SER A 369 10.18 23.74 18.59
CA SER A 369 11.55 24.29 18.65
C SER A 369 12.58 23.47 17.90
N HIS A 370 12.31 22.17 17.72
CA HIS A 370 13.18 21.18 17.10
C HIS A 370 14.65 21.22 17.55
N ALA A 371 14.88 21.47 18.85
CA ALA A 371 16.22 21.60 19.44
C ALA A 371 17.15 20.38 19.24
N ALA A 372 16.60 19.22 18.90
CA ALA A 372 17.33 17.97 18.68
C ALA A 372 17.91 17.81 17.25
N ALA A 373 17.60 18.71 16.31
CA ALA A 373 18.04 18.59 14.92
C ALA A 373 18.86 19.82 14.49
N PRO A 374 20.11 19.67 14.01
CA PRO A 374 20.88 20.78 13.49
C PRO A 374 20.16 21.37 12.26
N ASP A 375 20.03 22.70 12.23
CA ASP A 375 19.48 23.46 11.10
C ASP A 375 20.48 23.43 9.93
N VAL A 376 20.33 22.47 9.02
CA VAL A 376 21.31 22.21 7.95
C VAL A 376 21.09 23.08 6.71
N ARG A 377 19.95 23.75 6.55
CA ARG A 377 19.77 24.71 5.44
C ARG A 377 18.72 25.77 5.77
N ARG A 378 19.15 27.03 5.67
CA ARG A 378 18.34 28.21 5.92
C ARG A 378 17.49 28.49 4.69
N THR A 379 16.19 28.57 4.88
CA THR A 379 15.25 29.01 3.84
C THR A 379 15.58 30.46 3.43
N PRO A 380 15.69 30.76 2.13
CA PRO A 380 15.70 32.14 1.67
C PRO A 380 14.35 32.82 1.99
N ASN A 381 14.38 34.15 2.15
CA ASN A 381 13.18 34.97 2.40
C ASN A 381 12.11 34.84 1.32
#